data_AF-A0A7S2ABA4-F1
#
_entry.id   AF-A0A7S2ABA4-F1
#
_cell.length_a   1.000
_cell.length_b   1.000
_cell.length_c   1.000
_cell.angle_alpha   90.00
_cell.angle_beta   90.00
_cell.angle_gamma   90.00
#
_symmetry.space_group_name_H-M   'P 1'
#
loop_
_entity.id
_entity.type
_entity.pdbx_description
1 polymer ?
#
loop_
_entity_poly.entity_id
_entity_poly.type
_entity_poly.pdbx_seq_one_letter_code
_entity_poly.pdbx_strand_id
1 'polypeptide(L)'
;GKPRMRVSDKTFMERFLHKNQREEFTTIDQVRELFVQLNKMEIASVQQSAVERGKENQYICKDRFEAYLMSRANDAFDPLKERHEPSNMDKPLSEYWISSSHNTYLTGDQFTSTSTAEMYMHVLYRGCRCVEIDIWDGFDPVDMTPIPIVKHGHTMTTQIPFSDIIKSIKVFLNFNPNCYPIILSLENHCCINLQEVMADVLTIILGQRLYVPDEASLDGPLPSPDSLRGMVVLKGRRPAEALDDETEVYEDEAAELEGSLLSSTLTEQTSSTVSSKYASKIAPQLARLTLFHGTNFKNWHESNNTQDYYMHSFVESKVRSLCKNMHNRREWLTYNRTHMSRIFPSGTRVDSSNYNPILAWSTGCQMVALNFQTSETPPLRINDGRFRENGGCGYVLKPSTLMTKDQASFPAAARLSVKVLSGSCLPKSKGQRRGECIDPYVRVELFDASETQDISQAYQTQAIPRNGFFPIWNQETFSFKVENSDVAILQLTVWDKDLGKSDDFIASASIPISCLRQGIRSVRLYDANNTQSGAFDFASLLIEIKMKTGHGGNLKEV
;
A
#
# COMPACT_ATOMS: atom_id res chain seq x y z
N GLY A 1 -30.95 38.64 5.45
CA GLY A 1 -30.79 38.65 6.93
C GLY A 1 -29.33 38.92 7.26
N LYS A 2 -29.02 39.63 8.35
CA LYS A 2 -27.62 39.90 8.74
C LYS A 2 -26.84 38.58 8.87
N PRO A 3 -25.60 38.49 8.35
CA PRO A 3 -24.79 37.28 8.51
C PRO A 3 -24.58 36.98 10.01
N ARG A 4 -24.82 35.73 10.42
CA ARG A 4 -24.54 35.30 11.79
C ARG A 4 -23.03 35.27 11.98
N MET A 5 -22.51 36.13 12.84
CA MET A 5 -21.07 36.22 13.14
C MET A 5 -20.57 35.10 14.07
N ARG A 6 -21.47 34.34 14.69
CA ARG A 6 -21.18 33.19 15.57
C ARG A 6 -22.15 32.04 15.32
N VAL A 7 -21.67 30.81 15.50
CA VAL A 7 -22.44 29.57 15.42
C VAL A 7 -22.42 28.89 16.79
N SER A 8 -23.58 28.46 17.29
CA SER A 8 -23.67 27.71 18.54
C SER A 8 -23.31 26.23 18.36
N ASP A 9 -22.84 25.58 19.41
CA ASP A 9 -22.57 24.13 19.48
C ASP A 9 -23.73 23.30 18.92
N LYS A 10 -24.97 23.58 19.35
CA LYS A 10 -26.19 22.92 18.86
C LYS A 10 -26.41 23.12 17.36
N THR A 11 -26.21 24.34 16.86
CA THR A 11 -26.38 24.63 15.43
C THR A 11 -25.31 23.93 14.60
N PHE A 12 -24.06 23.95 15.07
CA PHE A 12 -22.94 23.27 14.43
C PHE A 12 -23.17 21.75 14.39
N MET A 13 -23.58 21.16 15.51
CA MET A 13 -23.91 19.73 15.61
C MET A 13 -25.06 19.35 14.67
N GLU A 14 -26.25 19.92 14.86
CA GLU A 14 -27.47 19.47 14.17
C GLU A 14 -27.45 19.84 12.68
N ARG A 15 -27.01 21.06 12.33
CA ARG A 15 -27.10 21.53 10.95
C ARG A 15 -25.86 21.20 10.16
N PHE A 16 -24.67 21.30 10.75
CA PHE A 16 -23.44 21.08 10.01
C PHE A 16 -22.93 19.64 10.15
N LEU A 17 -22.69 19.13 11.36
CA LEU A 17 -22.16 17.77 11.51
C LEU A 17 -23.17 16.69 11.10
N HIS A 18 -24.39 16.71 11.66
CA HIS A 18 -25.39 15.69 11.38
C HIS A 18 -25.88 15.78 9.93
N LYS A 19 -26.34 16.97 9.51
CA LYS A 19 -26.98 17.15 8.20
C LYS A 19 -26.01 17.32 7.03
N ASN A 20 -24.98 18.16 7.14
CA ASN A 20 -24.03 18.41 6.04
C ASN A 20 -22.88 17.40 6.01
N GLN A 21 -22.34 17.00 7.17
CA GLN A 21 -21.20 16.08 7.27
C GLN A 21 -21.58 14.60 7.42
N ARG A 22 -22.88 14.30 7.63
CA ARG A 22 -23.41 12.94 7.84
C ARG A 22 -22.82 12.24 9.08
N GLU A 23 -22.49 13.01 10.11
CA GLU A 23 -21.96 12.51 11.39
C GLU A 23 -23.06 12.43 12.44
N GLU A 24 -24.10 11.63 12.18
CA GLU A 24 -25.35 11.63 12.96
C GLU A 24 -25.18 11.23 14.44
N PHE A 25 -24.06 10.58 14.79
CA PHE A 25 -23.77 10.12 16.15
C PHE A 25 -22.90 11.08 16.96
N THR A 26 -22.46 12.21 16.39
CA THR A 26 -21.65 13.17 17.14
C THR A 26 -22.48 13.82 18.26
N THR A 27 -21.96 13.77 19.48
CA THR A 27 -22.61 14.30 20.68
C THR A 27 -22.28 15.77 20.91
N ILE A 28 -23.12 16.45 21.71
CA ILE A 28 -22.91 17.87 22.03
C ILE A 28 -21.63 18.09 22.85
N ASP A 29 -21.24 17.12 23.68
CA ASP A 29 -20.04 17.22 24.51
C ASP A 29 -18.77 17.13 23.66
N GLN A 30 -18.74 16.24 22.66
CA GLN A 30 -17.66 16.20 21.66
C GLN A 30 -17.54 17.53 20.88
N VAL A 31 -18.67 18.15 20.53
CA VAL A 31 -18.66 19.47 19.87
C VAL A 31 -18.11 20.56 20.80
N ARG A 32 -18.45 20.53 22.08
CA ARG A 32 -17.91 21.48 23.06
C ARG A 32 -16.42 21.30 23.27
N GLU A 33 -15.92 20.07 23.32
CA GLU A 33 -14.49 19.80 23.37
C GLU A 33 -13.76 20.35 22.15
N LEU A 34 -14.32 20.14 20.95
CA LEU A 34 -13.80 20.73 19.71
C LEU A 34 -13.79 22.27 19.78
N PHE A 35 -14.87 22.88 20.26
CA PHE A 35 -14.96 24.34 20.38
C PHE A 35 -13.93 24.89 21.37
N VAL A 36 -13.69 24.20 22.49
CA VAL A 36 -12.61 24.54 23.43
C VAL A 36 -11.26 24.54 22.71
N GLN A 37 -10.98 23.53 21.89
CA GLN A 37 -9.72 23.45 21.14
C GLN A 37 -9.60 24.58 20.11
N LEU A 38 -10.65 24.84 19.33
CA LEU A 38 -10.66 25.91 18.32
C LEU A 38 -10.52 27.30 18.95
N ASN A 39 -11.22 27.56 20.05
CA ASN A 39 -11.16 28.86 20.74
C ASN A 39 -9.80 29.09 21.43
N LYS A 40 -9.09 28.02 21.83
CA LYS A 40 -7.73 28.09 22.39
C LYS A 40 -6.64 28.43 21.36
N MET A 41 -6.89 28.37 20.06
CA MET A 41 -5.90 28.69 19.00
C MET A 41 -5.59 30.21 18.90
N GLU A 42 -5.49 30.93 20.01
CA GLU A 42 -5.34 32.39 20.04
C GLU A 42 -4.06 32.90 19.37
N ILE A 43 -4.22 33.97 18.57
CA ILE A 43 -3.22 35.03 18.45
C ILE A 43 -3.34 35.84 19.74
N ALA A 44 -2.26 35.88 20.52
CA ALA A 44 -2.18 36.53 21.83
C ALA A 44 -2.75 37.95 21.81
N SER A 45 -3.93 38.18 22.41
CA SER A 45 -4.33 39.56 22.77
C SER A 45 -5.43 39.74 23.81
N VAL A 46 -6.12 38.72 24.35
CA VAL A 46 -7.19 38.99 25.33
C VAL A 46 -7.13 38.10 26.58
N GLN A 47 -6.66 38.68 27.69
CA GLN A 47 -6.84 38.12 29.03
C GLN A 47 -8.32 38.22 29.44
N GLN A 48 -9.04 37.09 29.51
CA GLN A 48 -10.43 37.01 30.00
C GLN A 48 -10.63 35.99 31.13
N SER A 49 -11.67 36.24 31.94
CA SER A 49 -11.98 35.56 33.20
C SER A 49 -12.53 34.12 33.00
N ALA A 50 -12.39 33.25 34.02
CA ALA A 50 -12.75 31.83 33.92
C ALA A 50 -14.24 31.53 33.66
N VAL A 51 -15.15 32.44 34.06
CA VAL A 51 -16.60 32.28 33.89
C VAL A 51 -17.06 32.71 32.49
N GLU A 52 -16.39 33.70 31.88
CA GLU A 52 -16.64 34.11 30.49
C GLU A 52 -16.19 33.04 29.49
N ARG A 53 -15.08 32.34 29.78
CA ARG A 53 -14.60 31.18 29.01
C ARG A 53 -15.64 30.05 28.90
N GLY A 54 -16.49 29.85 29.92
CA GLY A 54 -17.51 28.79 29.94
C GLY A 54 -18.65 29.01 28.93
N LYS A 55 -19.11 30.26 28.76
CA LYS A 55 -20.12 30.62 27.76
C LYS A 55 -19.53 30.77 26.35
N GLU A 56 -18.26 31.16 26.23
CA GLU A 56 -17.58 31.23 24.93
C GLU A 56 -17.41 29.87 24.26
N ASN A 57 -17.18 28.81 25.02
CA ASN A 57 -16.98 27.46 24.47
C ASN A 57 -18.25 26.79 23.91
N GLN A 58 -19.40 27.46 24.00
CA GLN A 58 -20.64 27.05 23.30
C GLN A 58 -20.77 27.69 21.92
N TYR A 59 -19.84 28.56 21.53
CA TYR A 59 -19.89 29.27 20.25
C TYR A 59 -18.51 29.32 19.58
N ILE A 60 -18.52 29.27 18.24
CA ILE A 60 -17.35 29.61 17.41
C ILE A 60 -17.70 30.76 16.48
N CYS A 61 -16.73 31.60 16.16
CA CYS A 61 -16.87 32.63 15.12
C CYS A 61 -16.60 32.04 13.72
N LYS A 62 -16.82 32.85 12.69
CA LYS A 62 -16.55 32.49 11.29
C LYS A 62 -15.11 31.98 11.09
N ASP A 63 -14.12 32.70 11.61
CA ASP A 63 -12.71 32.36 11.40
C ASP A 63 -12.35 31.00 12.03
N ARG A 64 -12.94 30.67 13.19
CA ARG A 64 -12.77 29.37 13.84
C ARG A 64 -13.45 28.24 13.08
N PHE A 65 -14.61 28.52 12.47
CA PHE A 65 -15.27 27.57 11.58
C PHE A 65 -14.45 27.32 10.29
N GLU A 66 -13.88 28.37 9.70
CA GLU A 66 -12.99 28.25 8.53
C GLU A 66 -11.71 27.48 8.88
N ALA A 67 -11.12 27.74 10.05
CA ALA A 67 -9.98 26.97 10.56
C ALA A 67 -10.35 25.48 10.75
N TYR A 68 -11.53 25.19 11.30
CA TYR A 68 -12.03 23.82 11.40
C TYR A 68 -12.12 23.14 10.03
N LEU A 69 -12.67 23.81 9.02
CA LEU A 69 -12.88 23.22 7.69
C LEU A 69 -11.60 22.70 7.07
N MET A 70 -10.46 23.36 7.32
CA MET A 70 -9.14 23.01 6.79
C MET A 70 -8.34 22.10 7.74
N SER A 71 -8.79 21.94 8.99
CA SER A 71 -8.06 21.20 10.03
C SER A 71 -8.10 19.67 9.84
N ARG A 72 -7.16 18.97 10.50
CA ARG A 72 -7.14 17.50 10.58
C ARG A 72 -8.42 16.91 11.18
N ALA A 73 -9.13 17.62 12.05
CA ALA A 73 -10.40 17.14 12.61
C ALA A 73 -11.48 16.94 11.52
N ASN A 74 -11.38 17.70 10.42
CA ASN A 74 -12.27 17.63 9.29
C ASN A 74 -11.67 16.89 8.07
N ASP A 75 -10.65 16.07 8.29
CA ASP A 75 -10.03 15.28 7.21
C ASP A 75 -11.05 14.34 6.54
N ALA A 76 -10.92 14.21 5.22
CA ALA A 76 -11.69 13.31 4.38
C ALA A 76 -11.30 11.85 4.61
N PHE A 77 -10.03 11.60 4.93
CA PHE A 77 -9.61 10.30 5.48
C PHE A 77 -10.07 10.22 6.93
N ASP A 78 -10.87 9.21 7.26
CA ASP A 78 -11.39 9.02 8.61
C ASP A 78 -10.26 8.89 9.65
N PRO A 79 -10.11 9.85 10.59
CA PRO A 79 -9.07 9.80 11.60
C PRO A 79 -9.13 8.55 12.49
N LEU A 80 -10.30 7.93 12.66
CA LEU A 80 -10.44 6.67 13.40
C LEU A 80 -9.87 5.49 12.63
N LYS A 81 -10.01 5.47 11.30
CA LYS A 81 -9.44 4.45 10.42
C LYS A 81 -7.94 4.62 10.20
N GLU A 82 -7.46 5.87 10.25
CA GLU A 82 -6.03 6.20 10.17
C GLU A 82 -5.29 5.82 11.46
N ARG A 83 -5.99 5.78 12.61
CA ARG A 83 -5.39 5.40 13.88
C ARG A 83 -5.08 3.90 13.92
N HIS A 84 -3.99 3.55 14.59
CA HIS A 84 -3.68 2.16 14.92
C HIS A 84 -4.73 1.55 15.85
N GLU A 85 -5.24 0.37 15.47
CA GLU A 85 -6.22 -0.42 16.23
C GLU A 85 -5.61 -1.77 16.64
N PRO A 86 -5.04 -1.88 17.85
CA PRO A 86 -4.43 -3.10 18.34
C PRO A 86 -5.38 -4.29 18.41
N SER A 87 -6.69 -4.06 18.63
CA SER A 87 -7.66 -5.15 18.83
C SER A 87 -7.90 -6.00 17.59
N ASN A 88 -7.50 -5.51 16.40
CA ASN A 88 -7.74 -6.15 15.12
C ASN A 88 -6.51 -6.90 14.59
N MET A 89 -5.52 -7.18 15.44
CA MET A 89 -4.19 -7.68 15.03
C MET A 89 -3.91 -9.11 15.49
N ASP A 90 -4.91 -9.78 16.05
CA ASP A 90 -4.89 -11.14 16.60
C ASP A 90 -5.39 -12.21 15.61
N LYS A 91 -5.90 -11.80 14.44
CA LYS A 91 -6.31 -12.73 13.36
C LYS A 91 -5.10 -13.38 12.66
N PRO A 92 -5.28 -14.52 11.98
CA PRO A 92 -4.23 -15.14 11.17
C PRO A 92 -3.68 -14.21 10.09
N LEU A 93 -2.39 -14.33 9.74
CA LEU A 93 -1.75 -13.49 8.72
C LEU A 93 -2.48 -13.48 7.37
N SER A 94 -3.15 -14.58 7.00
CA SER A 94 -3.95 -14.68 5.77
C SER A 94 -5.11 -13.69 5.71
N GLU A 95 -5.58 -13.17 6.85
CA GLU A 95 -6.70 -12.22 6.96
C GLU A 95 -6.31 -10.75 6.72
N TYR A 96 -5.03 -10.45 6.47
CA TYR A 96 -4.54 -9.08 6.27
C TYR A 96 -4.03 -8.86 4.85
N TRP A 97 -4.26 -7.67 4.32
CA TRP A 97 -3.38 -7.14 3.29
C TRP A 97 -2.07 -6.69 3.93
N ILE A 98 -0.95 -6.94 3.25
CA ILE A 98 0.41 -6.72 3.74
C ILE A 98 1.17 -5.86 2.73
N SER A 99 1.68 -4.72 3.18
CA SER A 99 2.45 -3.82 2.32
C SER A 99 3.73 -4.51 1.85
N SER A 100 3.89 -4.64 0.52
CA SER A 100 4.88 -5.55 -0.08
C SER A 100 5.69 -4.86 -1.17
N SER A 101 7.00 -5.03 -1.12
CA SER A 101 7.96 -4.53 -2.11
C SER A 101 8.45 -5.66 -3.01
N HIS A 102 8.59 -5.35 -4.29
CA HIS A 102 9.24 -6.19 -5.30
C HIS A 102 10.68 -5.69 -5.53
N ASN A 103 11.62 -6.62 -5.74
CA ASN A 103 13.05 -6.36 -5.97
C ASN A 103 13.59 -5.21 -5.12
N THR A 104 13.39 -5.32 -3.80
CA THR A 104 13.56 -4.23 -2.84
C THR A 104 14.94 -3.59 -2.87
N TYR A 105 15.96 -4.33 -3.28
CA TYR A 105 17.34 -3.87 -3.35
C TYR A 105 17.58 -2.81 -4.45
N LEU A 106 16.73 -2.68 -5.46
CA LEU A 106 16.95 -1.79 -6.63
C LEU A 106 16.56 -0.33 -6.36
N THR A 107 17.38 0.60 -6.84
CA THR A 107 17.11 2.05 -6.78
C THR A 107 16.42 2.61 -8.02
N GLY A 108 16.35 1.84 -9.13
CA GLY A 108 15.82 2.32 -10.40
C GLY A 108 15.24 1.20 -11.25
N ASP A 109 15.61 1.15 -12.53
CA ASP A 109 15.21 0.13 -13.50
C ASP A 109 15.70 -1.29 -13.12
N GLN A 110 15.12 -2.31 -13.76
CA GLN A 110 15.41 -3.71 -13.47
C GLN A 110 16.75 -4.18 -14.07
N PHE A 111 17.46 -3.40 -14.88
CA PHE A 111 18.57 -3.93 -15.70
C PHE A 111 19.96 -3.39 -15.35
N THR A 112 20.05 -2.10 -15.08
CA THR A 112 21.31 -1.35 -14.94
C THR A 112 21.39 -0.54 -13.66
N SER A 113 20.29 -0.45 -12.92
CA SER A 113 20.26 0.38 -11.71
C SER A 113 21.14 -0.18 -10.58
N THR A 114 21.38 0.67 -9.59
CA THR A 114 22.18 0.31 -8.42
C THR A 114 21.35 -0.50 -7.44
N SER A 115 21.96 -1.55 -6.88
CA SER A 115 21.45 -2.25 -5.70
C SER A 115 22.04 -1.64 -4.43
N THR A 116 21.23 -1.40 -3.41
CA THR A 116 21.68 -0.90 -2.10
C THR A 116 20.89 -1.47 -0.92
N ALA A 117 21.59 -1.72 0.19
CA ALA A 117 20.95 -2.14 1.44
C ALA A 117 20.07 -1.03 2.05
N GLU A 118 20.32 0.24 1.72
CA GLU A 118 19.54 1.38 2.20
C GLU A 118 18.09 1.34 1.74
N MET A 119 17.80 0.73 0.59
CA MET A 119 16.43 0.60 0.08
C MET A 119 15.55 -0.21 1.04
N TYR A 120 16.11 -1.17 1.77
CA TYR A 120 15.36 -1.92 2.78
C TYR A 120 14.94 -1.01 3.93
N MET A 121 15.82 -0.11 4.40
CA MET A 121 15.44 0.89 5.41
C MET A 121 14.37 1.84 4.84
N HIS A 122 14.57 2.32 3.61
CA HIS A 122 13.64 3.21 2.93
C HIS A 122 12.21 2.64 2.88
N VAL A 123 12.04 1.39 2.43
CA VAL A 123 10.72 0.78 2.33
C VAL A 123 10.12 0.42 3.69
N LEU A 124 10.93 0.00 4.67
CA LEU A 124 10.45 -0.36 6.01
C LEU A 124 9.92 0.86 6.79
N TYR A 125 10.60 2.01 6.68
CA TYR A 125 10.12 3.28 7.24
C TYR A 125 8.91 3.85 6.49
N ARG A 126 8.72 3.45 5.22
CA ARG A 126 7.48 3.66 4.44
C ARG A 126 6.34 2.72 4.83
N GLY A 127 6.53 1.86 5.85
CA GLY A 127 5.50 0.96 6.35
C GLY A 127 5.43 -0.39 5.63
N CYS A 128 6.34 -0.68 4.69
CA CYS A 128 6.43 -1.98 4.03
C CYS A 128 6.74 -3.10 5.04
N ARG A 129 6.18 -4.29 4.85
CA ARG A 129 6.36 -5.44 5.75
C ARG A 129 6.73 -6.73 5.03
N CYS A 130 6.63 -6.80 3.70
CA CYS A 130 7.20 -7.89 2.91
C CYS A 130 8.25 -7.33 1.95
N VAL A 131 9.51 -7.75 2.10
CA VAL A 131 10.63 -7.30 1.27
C VAL A 131 11.26 -8.47 0.55
N GLU A 132 11.73 -8.25 -0.66
CA GLU A 132 12.29 -9.28 -1.54
C GLU A 132 13.81 -9.20 -1.59
N ILE A 133 14.44 -10.37 -1.61
CA ILE A 133 15.89 -10.54 -1.64
C ILE A 133 16.23 -11.65 -2.64
N ASP A 134 16.95 -11.29 -3.72
CA ASP A 134 17.38 -12.25 -4.75
C ASP A 134 18.83 -12.62 -4.50
N ILE A 135 19.05 -13.81 -3.93
CA ILE A 135 20.35 -14.24 -3.43
C ILE A 135 21.04 -15.13 -4.46
N TRP A 136 22.27 -14.77 -4.80
CA TRP A 136 23.14 -15.46 -5.75
C TRP A 136 24.49 -15.78 -5.12
N ASP A 137 25.17 -16.78 -5.67
CA ASP A 137 26.56 -17.07 -5.34
C ASP A 137 27.45 -15.89 -5.76
N GLY A 138 28.35 -15.47 -4.88
CA GLY A 138 29.29 -14.39 -5.13
C GLY A 138 30.53 -14.47 -4.26
N PHE A 139 31.30 -13.40 -4.27
CA PHE A 139 32.55 -13.29 -3.54
C PHE A 139 32.63 -11.96 -2.79
N ASP A 140 33.25 -11.97 -1.62
CA ASP A 140 33.56 -10.77 -0.87
C ASP A 140 34.53 -9.92 -1.70
N PRO A 141 34.26 -8.60 -1.88
CA PRO A 141 35.09 -7.76 -2.73
C PRO A 141 36.49 -7.49 -2.17
N VAL A 142 36.73 -7.77 -0.89
CA VAL A 142 38.00 -7.51 -0.20
C VAL A 142 38.91 -8.72 -0.21
N ASP A 143 38.42 -9.88 0.22
CA ASP A 143 39.24 -11.09 0.40
C ASP A 143 38.91 -12.24 -0.56
N MET A 144 37.95 -12.04 -1.47
CA MET A 144 37.50 -13.02 -2.45
C MET A 144 36.96 -14.32 -1.84
N THR A 145 36.52 -14.31 -0.58
CA THR A 145 35.85 -15.46 0.03
C THR A 145 34.45 -15.64 -0.57
N PRO A 146 33.98 -16.88 -0.82
CA PRO A 146 32.62 -17.11 -1.30
C PRO A 146 31.60 -16.62 -0.28
N ILE A 147 30.67 -15.76 -0.71
CA ILE A 147 29.58 -15.24 0.12
C ILE A 147 28.27 -15.18 -0.69
N PRO A 148 27.11 -15.20 -0.02
CA PRO A 148 25.85 -14.88 -0.69
C PRO A 148 25.78 -13.38 -0.99
N ILE A 149 25.53 -13.03 -2.25
CA ILE A 149 25.33 -11.66 -2.73
C ILE A 149 23.90 -11.47 -3.21
N VAL A 150 23.47 -10.22 -3.36
CA VAL A 150 22.14 -9.86 -3.85
C VAL A 150 22.26 -8.98 -5.08
N LYS A 151 21.54 -9.36 -6.14
CA LYS A 151 21.46 -8.65 -7.43
C LYS A 151 20.26 -9.19 -8.23
N HIS A 152 19.90 -8.47 -9.29
CA HIS A 152 18.98 -9.04 -10.28
C HIS A 152 19.75 -9.94 -11.24
N GLY A 153 19.36 -11.22 -11.29
CA GLY A 153 20.07 -12.26 -12.05
C GLY A 153 20.26 -11.92 -13.52
N HIS A 154 21.41 -12.30 -14.10
CA HIS A 154 21.70 -12.11 -15.53
C HIS A 154 21.57 -10.66 -16.07
N THR A 155 21.61 -9.66 -15.19
CA THR A 155 21.58 -8.24 -15.53
C THR A 155 22.89 -7.51 -15.20
N MET A 156 22.92 -6.20 -15.43
CA MET A 156 24.04 -5.31 -15.10
C MET A 156 23.83 -4.53 -13.79
N THR A 157 22.84 -4.92 -12.98
CA THR A 157 22.63 -4.31 -11.67
C THR A 157 23.84 -4.55 -10.76
N THR A 158 24.16 -3.57 -9.91
CA THR A 158 25.26 -3.76 -8.96
C THR A 158 24.89 -4.84 -7.94
N GLN A 159 25.91 -5.42 -7.29
CA GLN A 159 25.71 -6.45 -6.28
C GLN A 159 26.05 -5.93 -4.88
N ILE A 160 25.34 -6.43 -3.87
CA ILE A 160 25.57 -6.11 -2.45
C ILE A 160 25.63 -7.39 -1.61
N PRO A 161 26.41 -7.44 -0.51
CA PRO A 161 26.42 -8.61 0.36
C PRO A 161 25.06 -8.86 1.02
N PHE A 162 24.61 -10.11 1.03
CA PHE A 162 23.37 -10.51 1.72
C PHE A 162 23.38 -10.10 3.20
N SER A 163 24.54 -10.21 3.86
CA SER A 163 24.69 -9.85 5.26
C SER A 163 24.35 -8.39 5.54
N ASP A 164 24.62 -7.47 4.61
CA ASP A 164 24.43 -6.04 4.85
C ASP A 164 22.94 -5.66 4.82
N ILE A 165 22.14 -6.38 4.04
CA ILE A 165 20.68 -6.28 4.05
C ILE A 165 20.13 -6.74 5.40
N ILE A 166 20.58 -7.91 5.88
CA ILE A 166 20.13 -8.45 7.18
C ILE A 166 20.55 -7.54 8.35
N LYS A 167 21.76 -6.96 8.30
CA LYS A 167 22.21 -5.92 9.26
C LYS A 167 21.30 -4.69 9.21
N SER A 168 20.93 -4.22 8.03
CA SER A 168 20.07 -3.04 7.86
C SER A 168 18.67 -3.27 8.45
N ILE A 169 18.09 -4.46 8.23
CA ILE A 169 16.83 -4.87 8.85
C ILE A 169 16.96 -4.97 10.38
N LYS A 170 18.06 -5.53 10.89
CA LYS A 170 18.34 -5.58 12.34
C LYS A 170 18.43 -4.17 12.94
N VAL A 171 19.09 -3.23 12.26
CA VAL A 171 19.15 -1.82 12.69
C VAL A 171 17.75 -1.23 12.74
N PHE A 172 16.92 -1.43 11.71
CA PHE A 172 15.52 -0.97 11.72
C PHE A 172 14.74 -1.52 12.93
N LEU A 173 14.86 -2.83 13.22
CA LEU A 173 14.20 -3.48 14.36
C LEU A 173 14.69 -2.97 15.72
N ASN A 174 15.95 -2.54 15.83
CA ASN A 174 16.46 -1.95 17.07
C ASN A 174 15.75 -0.61 17.39
N PHE A 175 15.44 0.19 16.37
CA PHE A 175 14.68 1.44 16.52
C PHE A 175 13.16 1.23 16.56
N ASN A 176 12.68 0.11 16.02
CA ASN A 176 11.25 -0.22 15.92
C ASN A 176 10.96 -1.61 16.54
N PRO A 177 11.29 -1.85 17.83
CA PRO A 177 11.28 -3.19 18.42
C PRO A 177 9.89 -3.83 18.49
N ASN A 178 8.83 -3.03 18.39
CA ASN A 178 7.43 -3.46 18.52
C ASN A 178 6.66 -3.39 17.18
N CYS A 179 7.35 -3.20 16.05
CA CYS A 179 6.68 -3.25 14.75
C CYS A 179 6.05 -4.62 14.51
N TYR A 180 5.02 -4.69 13.66
CA TYR A 180 4.50 -5.96 13.19
C TYR A 180 5.55 -6.71 12.35
N PRO A 181 5.41 -8.03 12.16
CA PRO A 181 6.44 -8.86 11.55
C PRO A 181 6.93 -8.34 10.20
N ILE A 182 8.20 -8.60 9.90
CA ILE A 182 8.80 -8.37 8.59
C ILE A 182 8.95 -9.73 7.89
N ILE A 183 8.37 -9.88 6.71
CA ILE A 183 8.50 -11.07 5.87
C ILE A 183 9.65 -10.85 4.89
N LEU A 184 10.62 -11.76 4.87
CA LEU A 184 11.67 -11.80 3.85
C LEU A 184 11.28 -12.82 2.78
N SER A 185 10.94 -12.34 1.60
CA SER A 185 10.73 -13.16 0.40
C SER A 185 12.09 -13.47 -0.23
N LEU A 186 12.62 -14.65 0.05
CA LEU A 186 13.92 -15.10 -0.46
C LEU A 186 13.73 -15.76 -1.83
N GLU A 187 14.36 -15.19 -2.85
CA GLU A 187 14.56 -15.84 -4.14
C GLU A 187 15.98 -16.41 -4.18
N ASN A 188 16.09 -17.71 -3.92
CA ASN A 188 17.35 -18.37 -3.63
C ASN A 188 17.91 -19.08 -4.86
N HIS A 189 19.04 -18.57 -5.36
CA HIS A 189 19.82 -19.13 -6.47
C HIS A 189 21.19 -19.66 -6.02
N CYS A 190 21.40 -19.79 -4.70
CA CYS A 190 22.68 -20.20 -4.14
C CYS A 190 22.92 -21.71 -4.16
N CYS A 191 24.20 -22.10 -4.24
CA CYS A 191 24.62 -23.47 -3.94
C CYS A 191 24.37 -23.82 -2.44
N ILE A 192 24.28 -25.11 -2.12
CA ILE A 192 23.97 -25.59 -0.76
C ILE A 192 24.90 -24.98 0.31
N ASN A 193 26.20 -24.93 0.04
CA ASN A 193 27.17 -24.38 1.00
C ASN A 193 26.88 -22.91 1.32
N LEU A 194 26.51 -22.10 0.32
CA LEU A 194 26.16 -20.69 0.54
C LEU A 194 24.75 -20.53 1.15
N GLN A 195 23.84 -21.49 0.94
CA GLN A 195 22.58 -21.53 1.69
C GLN A 195 22.78 -21.82 3.18
N GLU A 196 23.77 -22.64 3.55
CA GLU A 196 24.16 -22.83 4.96
C GLU A 196 24.70 -21.52 5.55
N VAL A 197 25.55 -20.80 4.80
CA VAL A 197 26.02 -19.46 5.18
C VAL A 197 24.86 -18.48 5.33
N MET A 198 23.86 -18.52 4.45
CA MET A 198 22.65 -17.69 4.58
C MET A 198 21.92 -17.97 5.89
N ALA A 199 21.73 -19.25 6.25
CA ALA A 199 21.08 -19.66 7.48
C ALA A 199 21.85 -19.18 8.73
N ASP A 200 23.19 -19.24 8.69
CA ASP A 200 24.06 -18.73 9.75
C ASP A 200 23.95 -17.20 9.87
N VAL A 201 24.04 -16.47 8.75
CA VAL A 201 23.88 -15.00 8.71
C VAL A 201 22.54 -14.58 9.32
N LEU A 202 21.44 -15.23 8.92
CA LEU A 202 20.12 -14.96 9.47
C LEU A 202 20.07 -15.22 10.98
N THR A 203 20.55 -16.38 11.41
CA THR A 203 20.50 -16.81 12.82
C THR A 203 21.37 -15.91 13.71
N ILE A 204 22.60 -15.61 13.29
CA ILE A 204 23.57 -14.83 14.05
C ILE A 204 23.12 -13.36 14.17
N ILE A 205 22.70 -12.74 13.06
CA ILE A 205 22.43 -11.30 13.04
C ILE A 205 21.05 -10.99 13.65
N LEU A 206 20.02 -11.76 13.30
CA LEU A 206 18.67 -11.51 13.81
C LEU A 206 18.50 -12.08 15.22
N GLY A 207 19.10 -13.23 15.51
CA GLY A 207 19.02 -13.89 16.82
C GLY A 207 17.58 -14.18 17.21
N GLN A 208 17.17 -13.76 18.41
CA GLN A 208 15.79 -13.91 18.91
C GLN A 208 14.72 -13.18 18.07
N ARG A 209 15.12 -12.31 17.15
CA ARG A 209 14.19 -11.62 16.24
C ARG A 209 13.83 -12.48 15.03
N LEU A 210 14.49 -13.61 14.79
CA LEU A 210 14.15 -14.52 13.71
C LEU A 210 13.09 -15.52 14.19
N TYR A 211 11.96 -15.58 13.51
CA TYR A 211 10.92 -16.57 13.79
C TYR A 211 11.32 -17.92 13.20
N VAL A 212 11.24 -18.96 14.04
CA VAL A 212 11.42 -20.35 13.63
C VAL A 212 10.06 -21.03 13.77
N PRO A 213 9.47 -21.57 12.70
CA PRO A 213 8.18 -22.25 12.75
C PRO A 213 8.15 -23.37 13.78
N ASP A 214 7.04 -23.47 14.51
CA ASP A 214 6.71 -24.55 15.44
C ASP A 214 5.54 -25.39 14.92
N GLU A 215 5.21 -26.47 15.64
CA GLU A 215 4.10 -27.37 15.29
C GLU A 215 2.76 -26.62 15.17
N ALA A 216 2.50 -25.63 16.04
CA ALA A 216 1.27 -24.85 15.99
C ALA A 216 1.15 -24.02 14.70
N SER A 217 2.26 -23.47 14.20
CA SER A 217 2.29 -22.72 12.95
C SER A 217 2.28 -23.58 11.68
N LEU A 218 2.60 -24.87 11.81
CA LEU A 218 2.66 -25.81 10.69
C LEU A 218 1.38 -26.66 10.58
N ASP A 219 0.79 -27.06 11.70
CA ASP A 219 -0.42 -27.91 11.71
C ASP A 219 -1.70 -27.12 12.07
N GLY A 220 -1.56 -25.82 12.35
CA GLY A 220 -2.66 -24.91 12.68
C GLY A 220 -2.78 -23.72 11.73
N PRO A 221 -3.66 -22.76 12.06
CA PRO A 221 -3.78 -21.51 11.33
C PRO A 221 -2.48 -20.71 11.37
N LEU A 222 -2.27 -19.86 10.36
CA LEU A 222 -1.12 -18.95 10.36
C LEU A 222 -1.09 -18.10 11.64
N PRO A 223 0.11 -17.82 12.19
CA PRO A 223 0.25 -16.93 13.34
C PRO A 223 -0.30 -15.53 13.03
N SER A 224 -0.66 -14.80 14.08
CA SER A 224 -1.16 -13.42 13.93
C SER A 224 -0.01 -12.41 13.86
N PRO A 225 -0.23 -11.23 13.25
CA PRO A 225 0.71 -10.12 13.33
C PRO A 225 1.09 -9.77 14.78
N ASP A 226 0.14 -9.81 15.71
CA ASP A 226 0.37 -9.50 17.13
C ASP A 226 1.31 -10.51 17.80
N SER A 227 1.10 -11.81 17.56
CA SER A 227 1.97 -12.87 18.09
C SER A 227 3.41 -12.84 17.56
N LEU A 228 3.64 -12.17 16.44
CA LEU A 228 4.93 -12.07 15.76
C LEU A 228 5.53 -10.65 15.85
N ARG A 229 5.09 -9.82 16.82
CA ARG A 229 5.64 -8.47 17.00
C ARG A 229 7.17 -8.50 17.14
N GLY A 230 7.82 -7.66 16.35
CA GLY A 230 9.25 -7.48 16.34
C GLY A 230 10.02 -8.67 15.75
N MET A 231 9.34 -9.59 15.06
CA MET A 231 9.93 -10.78 14.46
C MET A 231 10.14 -10.63 12.95
N VAL A 232 11.08 -11.41 12.43
CA VAL A 232 11.36 -11.61 11.01
C VAL A 232 10.92 -13.02 10.63
N VAL A 233 10.12 -13.13 9.58
CA VAL A 233 9.55 -14.37 9.07
C VAL A 233 10.12 -14.64 7.68
N LEU A 234 10.50 -15.88 7.38
CA LEU A 234 11.04 -16.22 6.07
C LEU A 234 9.99 -16.86 5.16
N LYS A 235 10.03 -16.46 3.89
CA LYS A 235 9.31 -17.05 2.77
C LYS A 235 10.34 -17.53 1.76
N GLY A 236 10.22 -18.77 1.30
CA GLY A 236 11.17 -19.38 0.36
C GLY A 236 10.63 -20.66 -0.27
N ARG A 237 11.35 -21.21 -1.26
CA ARG A 237 11.04 -22.53 -1.81
C ARG A 237 11.51 -23.62 -0.84
N ARG A 238 10.77 -24.74 -0.81
CA ARG A 238 11.18 -26.00 -0.18
C ARG A 238 11.12 -27.10 -1.25
N PRO A 239 11.98 -28.13 -1.22
CA PRO A 239 11.85 -29.25 -2.14
C PRO A 239 10.45 -29.84 -1.94
N ALA A 240 9.73 -30.09 -3.05
CA ALA A 240 8.54 -30.92 -2.96
C ALA A 240 8.98 -32.23 -2.32
N GLU A 241 8.39 -32.58 -1.17
CA GLU A 241 8.44 -33.97 -0.74
C GLU A 241 7.95 -34.78 -1.93
N ALA A 242 8.71 -35.80 -2.32
CA ALA A 242 8.46 -36.59 -3.51
C ALA A 242 7.07 -37.23 -3.44
N LEU A 243 6.06 -36.47 -3.84
CA LEU A 243 4.78 -36.97 -4.30
C LEU A 243 5.01 -37.22 -5.78
N ASP A 244 5.21 -38.50 -6.08
CA ASP A 244 5.28 -39.04 -7.43
C ASP A 244 4.11 -38.49 -8.26
N ASP A 245 4.40 -37.68 -9.26
CA ASP A 245 3.76 -37.81 -10.57
C ASP A 245 4.47 -36.94 -11.61
N GLU A 246 4.93 -37.60 -12.67
CA GLU A 246 5.44 -37.04 -13.93
C GLU A 246 4.34 -36.25 -14.64
N THR A 247 4.07 -35.04 -14.17
CA THR A 247 3.27 -34.06 -14.89
C THR A 247 4.16 -32.90 -15.28
N GLU A 248 4.30 -32.68 -16.59
CA GLU A 248 4.97 -31.51 -17.16
C GLU A 248 4.40 -30.25 -16.49
N VAL A 249 5.21 -29.65 -15.64
CA VAL A 249 4.92 -28.38 -15.00
C VAL A 249 5.26 -27.31 -16.02
N TYR A 250 4.27 -26.52 -16.41
CA TYR A 250 4.53 -25.25 -17.06
C TYR A 250 5.29 -24.38 -16.05
N GLU A 251 6.62 -24.38 -16.16
CA GLU A 251 7.40 -23.24 -15.67
C GLU A 251 6.80 -22.00 -16.34
N ASP A 252 6.47 -20.98 -15.54
CA ASP A 252 5.96 -19.73 -16.09
C ASP A 252 7.00 -19.24 -17.11
N GLU A 253 6.65 -19.28 -18.41
CA GLU A 253 7.47 -18.83 -19.54
C GLU A 253 8.00 -17.39 -19.35
N ALA A 254 7.46 -16.64 -18.38
CA ALA A 254 7.96 -15.33 -17.97
C ALA A 254 9.36 -15.37 -17.33
N ALA A 255 9.67 -16.38 -16.52
CA ALA A 255 11.00 -16.56 -15.91
C ALA A 255 12.02 -17.09 -16.94
N GLU A 256 11.58 -17.88 -17.92
CA GLU A 256 12.42 -18.24 -19.07
C GLU A 256 12.57 -17.08 -20.08
N LEU A 257 11.56 -16.22 -20.24
CA LEU A 257 11.64 -15.02 -21.08
C LEU A 257 12.71 -14.03 -20.56
N GLU A 258 12.93 -13.98 -19.25
CA GLU A 258 13.99 -13.18 -18.63
C GLU A 258 15.37 -13.61 -19.14
N GLY A 259 15.61 -14.90 -19.40
CA GLY A 259 16.86 -15.37 -20.02
C GLY A 259 16.85 -15.38 -21.56
N SER A 260 15.72 -15.72 -22.17
CA SER A 260 15.59 -15.98 -23.61
C SER A 260 15.62 -14.70 -24.47
N LEU A 261 14.97 -13.62 -24.03
CA LEU A 261 15.07 -12.32 -24.71
C LEU A 261 16.51 -11.78 -24.70
N LEU A 262 17.27 -12.06 -23.64
CA LEU A 262 18.61 -11.53 -23.40
C LEU A 262 19.72 -12.31 -24.12
N SER A 263 19.54 -13.61 -24.37
CA SER A 263 20.53 -14.39 -25.13
C SER A 263 20.57 -14.03 -26.62
N SER A 264 19.51 -13.42 -27.15
CA SER A 264 19.40 -13.17 -28.60
C SER A 264 20.20 -11.95 -29.11
N THR A 265 20.73 -11.11 -28.21
CA THR A 265 21.40 -9.85 -28.58
C THR A 265 22.89 -9.79 -28.28
N LEU A 266 23.48 -10.78 -27.61
CA LEU A 266 24.91 -10.80 -27.32
C LEU A 266 25.49 -12.20 -27.51
N THR A 267 26.46 -12.30 -28.43
CA THR A 267 27.44 -13.39 -28.67
C THR A 267 27.02 -14.58 -29.55
N GLU A 268 27.39 -14.48 -30.84
CA GLU A 268 27.95 -15.62 -31.56
C GLU A 268 29.33 -15.97 -30.97
N GLN A 269 29.58 -17.28 -30.81
CA GLN A 269 30.84 -17.98 -30.57
C GLN A 269 31.23 -18.40 -29.14
N THR A 270 31.38 -19.73 -29.03
CA THR A 270 32.16 -20.57 -28.08
C THR A 270 31.51 -21.06 -26.77
N SER A 271 30.78 -22.17 -26.91
CA SER A 271 30.86 -23.43 -26.14
C SER A 271 31.07 -23.39 -24.62
N SER A 272 30.09 -23.87 -23.85
CA SER A 272 29.94 -25.30 -23.53
C SER A 272 28.72 -25.53 -22.63
N THR A 273 27.82 -26.34 -23.14
CA THR A 273 26.64 -26.88 -22.47
C THR A 273 27.08 -27.77 -21.31
N VAL A 274 26.90 -27.30 -20.07
CA VAL A 274 26.73 -28.17 -18.90
C VAL A 274 25.30 -27.99 -18.43
N SER A 275 24.52 -29.05 -18.60
CA SER A 275 23.07 -29.04 -18.50
C SER A 275 22.59 -28.93 -17.05
N SER A 276 21.45 -28.27 -16.92
CA SER A 276 20.50 -28.22 -15.81
C SER A 276 20.15 -29.59 -15.21
N LYS A 277 20.99 -30.12 -14.31
CA LYS A 277 20.74 -31.38 -13.58
C LYS A 277 20.91 -31.30 -12.06
N TYR A 278 20.90 -30.10 -11.48
CA TYR A 278 20.67 -29.92 -10.05
C TYR A 278 19.24 -29.44 -9.84
N ALA A 279 18.30 -30.38 -9.69
CA ALA A 279 17.05 -30.05 -9.02
C ALA A 279 17.39 -29.35 -7.69
N SER A 280 16.83 -28.17 -7.48
CA SER A 280 17.12 -27.24 -6.39
C SER A 280 17.00 -27.91 -5.03
N LYS A 281 18.10 -28.42 -4.48
CA LYS A 281 18.15 -28.84 -3.09
C LYS A 281 18.20 -27.57 -2.23
N ILE A 282 17.38 -27.54 -1.18
CA ILE A 282 17.42 -26.48 -0.17
C ILE A 282 18.17 -27.02 1.05
N ALA A 283 19.12 -26.25 1.58
CA ALA A 283 19.87 -26.63 2.77
C ALA A 283 18.90 -26.84 3.96
N PRO A 284 18.98 -27.96 4.70
CA PRO A 284 18.09 -28.23 5.82
C PRO A 284 18.04 -27.12 6.88
N GLN A 285 19.18 -26.46 7.12
CA GLN A 285 19.33 -25.35 8.05
C GLN A 285 18.47 -24.16 7.64
N LEU A 286 18.44 -23.84 6.34
CA LEU A 286 17.62 -22.76 5.78
C LEU A 286 16.13 -23.16 5.71
N ALA A 287 15.85 -24.41 5.32
CA ALA A 287 14.48 -24.93 5.25
C ALA A 287 13.78 -24.87 6.62
N ARG A 288 14.50 -25.16 7.72
CA ARG A 288 13.99 -25.09 9.10
C ARG A 288 13.56 -23.69 9.54
N LEU A 289 14.15 -22.64 8.96
CA LEU A 289 13.84 -21.25 9.29
C LEU A 289 12.64 -20.70 8.48
N THR A 290 12.14 -21.46 7.50
CA THR A 290 11.14 -20.98 6.53
C THR A 290 9.71 -21.32 6.96
N LEU A 291 8.90 -20.29 7.25
CA LEU A 291 7.47 -20.45 7.50
C LEU A 291 6.72 -20.64 6.18
N PHE A 292 6.82 -19.66 5.27
CA PHE A 292 6.00 -19.68 4.06
C PHE A 292 6.68 -20.45 2.93
N HIS A 293 6.05 -21.54 2.51
CA HIS A 293 6.61 -22.44 1.51
C HIS A 293 6.03 -22.09 0.14
N GLY A 294 6.86 -21.48 -0.70
CA GLY A 294 6.50 -21.15 -2.08
C GLY A 294 6.43 -22.41 -2.95
N THR A 295 5.25 -22.68 -3.51
CA THR A 295 5.02 -23.79 -4.45
C THR A 295 4.42 -23.31 -5.75
N ASN A 296 4.63 -24.07 -6.82
CA ASN A 296 4.02 -23.80 -8.12
C ASN A 296 2.52 -24.08 -8.06
N PHE A 297 1.74 -23.19 -8.66
CA PHE A 297 0.29 -23.36 -8.75
C PHE A 297 -0.05 -24.36 -9.86
N LYS A 298 -0.69 -25.48 -9.49
CA LYS A 298 -1.24 -26.46 -10.44
C LYS A 298 -2.72 -26.19 -10.70
N ASN A 299 -3.53 -26.29 -9.65
CA ASN A 299 -4.95 -26.03 -9.66
C ASN A 299 -5.45 -25.73 -8.25
N TRP A 300 -6.62 -25.10 -8.15
CA TRP A 300 -7.19 -24.72 -6.86
C TRP A 300 -7.59 -25.88 -5.95
N HIS A 301 -7.96 -27.03 -6.53
CA HIS A 301 -8.38 -28.18 -5.74
C HIS A 301 -7.21 -28.72 -4.92
N GLU A 302 -6.05 -28.91 -5.53
CA GLU A 302 -4.82 -29.29 -4.82
C GLU A 302 -4.40 -28.21 -3.82
N SER A 303 -4.33 -26.95 -4.26
CA SER A 303 -3.91 -25.83 -3.40
C SER A 303 -4.74 -25.70 -2.12
N ASN A 304 -6.07 -25.82 -2.23
CA ASN A 304 -6.98 -25.71 -1.07
C ASN A 304 -6.86 -26.88 -0.08
N ASN A 305 -6.22 -27.99 -0.45
CA ASN A 305 -6.02 -29.15 0.42
C ASN A 305 -4.61 -29.18 1.06
N THR A 306 -3.77 -28.19 0.78
CA THR A 306 -2.45 -28.04 1.43
C THR A 306 -2.56 -27.35 2.78
N GLN A 307 -1.54 -27.47 3.63
CA GLN A 307 -1.44 -26.71 4.88
C GLN A 307 -1.34 -25.20 4.64
N ASP A 308 -1.82 -24.39 5.59
CA ASP A 308 -1.98 -22.93 5.44
C ASP A 308 -0.66 -22.17 5.18
N TYR A 309 0.48 -22.75 5.56
CA TYR A 309 1.81 -22.18 5.34
C TYR A 309 2.32 -22.32 3.88
N TYR A 310 1.66 -23.16 3.05
CA TYR A 310 1.92 -23.18 1.62
C TYR A 310 1.34 -21.93 0.95
N MET A 311 2.09 -21.39 -0.01
CA MET A 311 1.67 -20.18 -0.71
C MET A 311 2.09 -20.16 -2.17
N HIS A 312 1.36 -19.40 -2.97
CA HIS A 312 1.65 -19.20 -4.38
C HIS A 312 2.12 -17.77 -4.67
N SER A 313 3.04 -17.64 -5.63
CA SER A 313 3.44 -16.36 -6.21
C SER A 313 2.99 -16.31 -7.67
N PHE A 314 2.38 -15.22 -8.10
CA PHE A 314 1.85 -15.06 -9.45
C PHE A 314 2.32 -13.74 -10.07
N VAL A 315 2.70 -13.79 -11.34
CA VAL A 315 2.89 -12.58 -12.14
C VAL A 315 1.55 -11.84 -12.31
N GLU A 316 1.59 -10.50 -12.35
CA GLU A 316 0.40 -9.64 -12.46
C GLU A 316 -0.58 -10.03 -13.59
N SER A 317 -0.06 -10.53 -14.72
CA SER A 317 -0.86 -10.90 -15.89
C SER A 317 -1.76 -12.10 -15.60
N LYS A 318 -1.32 -12.98 -14.69
CA LYS A 318 -2.08 -14.16 -14.25
C LYS A 318 -3.29 -13.77 -13.41
N VAL A 319 -3.25 -12.66 -12.66
CA VAL A 319 -4.39 -12.16 -11.88
C VAL A 319 -5.57 -11.89 -12.82
N ARG A 320 -5.35 -11.13 -13.90
CA ARG A 320 -6.39 -10.85 -14.91
C ARG A 320 -6.86 -12.13 -15.58
N SER A 321 -5.94 -13.02 -15.93
CA SER A 321 -6.26 -14.29 -16.61
C SER A 321 -7.18 -15.17 -15.77
N LEU A 322 -6.85 -15.38 -14.49
CA LEU A 322 -7.64 -16.21 -13.57
C LEU A 322 -8.97 -15.54 -13.18
N CYS A 323 -9.01 -14.21 -13.02
CA CYS A 323 -10.24 -13.48 -12.68
C CYS A 323 -11.29 -13.48 -13.82
N LYS A 324 -10.91 -13.73 -15.07
CA LYS A 324 -11.88 -13.87 -16.18
C LYS A 324 -12.84 -15.05 -15.99
N ASN A 325 -12.42 -16.08 -15.27
CA ASN A 325 -13.27 -17.22 -14.93
C ASN A 325 -13.79 -17.09 -13.49
N MET A 326 -15.10 -16.95 -13.33
CA MET A 326 -15.75 -16.77 -12.02
C MET A 326 -15.52 -17.93 -11.06
N HIS A 327 -15.36 -19.16 -11.55
CA HIS A 327 -15.01 -20.30 -10.70
C HIS A 327 -13.61 -20.11 -10.12
N ASN A 328 -12.61 -19.85 -10.96
CA ASN A 328 -11.23 -19.60 -10.51
C ASN A 328 -11.17 -18.44 -9.50
N ARG A 329 -11.90 -17.35 -9.73
CA ARG A 329 -11.97 -16.24 -8.79
C ARG A 329 -12.53 -16.67 -7.42
N ARG A 330 -13.61 -17.46 -7.41
CA ARG A 330 -14.24 -17.94 -6.17
C ARG A 330 -13.32 -18.90 -5.40
N GLU A 331 -12.64 -19.77 -6.11
CA GLU A 331 -11.65 -20.67 -5.53
C GLU A 331 -10.47 -19.88 -4.95
N TRP A 332 -9.97 -18.87 -5.67
CA TRP A 332 -8.89 -18.02 -5.19
C TRP A 332 -9.28 -17.22 -3.93
N LEU A 333 -10.50 -16.67 -3.91
CA LEU A 333 -11.06 -16.05 -2.71
C LEU A 333 -11.11 -17.03 -1.54
N THR A 334 -11.45 -18.30 -1.81
CA THR A 334 -11.51 -19.35 -0.79
C THR A 334 -10.11 -19.69 -0.27
N TYR A 335 -9.15 -19.86 -1.17
CA TYR A 335 -7.74 -20.10 -0.86
C TYR A 335 -7.16 -19.00 0.04
N ASN A 336 -7.37 -17.73 -0.33
CA ASN A 336 -6.83 -16.58 0.42
C ASN A 336 -7.50 -16.34 1.79
N ARG A 337 -8.46 -17.16 2.23
CA ARG A 337 -8.98 -17.10 3.60
C ARG A 337 -8.01 -17.74 4.60
N THR A 338 -7.32 -18.80 4.20
CA THR A 338 -6.43 -19.60 5.05
C THR A 338 -4.98 -19.51 4.59
N HIS A 339 -4.75 -19.53 3.28
CA HIS A 339 -3.43 -19.44 2.66
C HIS A 339 -3.11 -18.02 2.21
N MET A 340 -1.88 -17.82 1.72
CA MET A 340 -1.46 -16.53 1.17
C MET A 340 -1.11 -16.59 -0.31
N SER A 341 -1.36 -15.48 -1.00
CA SER A 341 -0.92 -15.24 -2.38
C SER A 341 -0.02 -14.01 -2.45
N ARG A 342 1.08 -14.13 -3.19
CA ARG A 342 1.92 -13.01 -3.60
C ARG A 342 1.71 -12.69 -5.07
N ILE A 343 1.50 -11.42 -5.39
CA ILE A 343 1.48 -10.91 -6.76
C ILE A 343 2.72 -10.05 -6.98
N PHE A 344 3.35 -10.15 -8.15
CA PHE A 344 4.52 -9.35 -8.49
C PHE A 344 4.48 -8.82 -9.93
N PRO A 345 5.22 -7.75 -10.24
CA PRO A 345 5.27 -7.15 -11.58
C PRO A 345 5.76 -8.14 -12.65
N SER A 346 5.30 -7.98 -13.89
CA SER A 346 5.83 -8.73 -15.04
C SER A 346 7.29 -8.37 -15.32
N GLY A 347 8.13 -9.36 -15.69
CA GLY A 347 9.51 -9.14 -16.14
C GLY A 347 9.64 -8.22 -17.36
N THR A 348 8.54 -8.01 -18.11
CA THR A 348 8.48 -7.02 -19.19
C THR A 348 8.53 -5.57 -18.70
N ARG A 349 8.34 -5.31 -17.40
CA ARG A 349 8.40 -3.98 -16.78
C ARG A 349 9.83 -3.62 -16.39
N VAL A 350 10.71 -3.62 -17.39
CA VAL A 350 12.14 -3.33 -17.22
C VAL A 350 12.40 -1.93 -16.65
N ASP A 351 11.48 -1.00 -16.86
CA ASP A 351 11.50 0.37 -16.32
C ASP A 351 11.06 0.48 -14.85
N SER A 352 10.80 -0.65 -14.19
CA SER A 352 10.26 -0.72 -12.83
C SER A 352 8.87 -0.07 -12.69
N SER A 353 8.09 0.04 -13.77
CA SER A 353 6.69 0.45 -13.70
C SER A 353 5.87 -0.51 -12.81
N ASN A 354 4.72 -0.04 -12.33
CA ASN A 354 3.84 -0.83 -11.46
C ASN A 354 2.50 -1.13 -12.14
N TYR A 355 1.90 -2.26 -11.80
CA TYR A 355 0.54 -2.63 -12.17
C TYR A 355 -0.49 -2.08 -11.18
N ASN A 356 -1.76 -2.08 -11.57
CA ASN A 356 -2.86 -1.72 -10.68
C ASN A 356 -3.12 -2.83 -9.64
N PRO A 357 -2.94 -2.57 -8.33
CA PRO A 357 -3.08 -3.57 -7.26
C PRO A 357 -4.54 -3.92 -6.92
N ILE A 358 -5.52 -3.12 -7.36
CA ILE A 358 -6.90 -3.22 -6.87
C ILE A 358 -7.55 -4.57 -7.20
N LEU A 359 -7.34 -5.11 -8.40
CA LEU A 359 -7.91 -6.40 -8.78
C LEU A 359 -7.36 -7.54 -7.90
N ALA A 360 -6.07 -7.52 -7.58
CA ALA A 360 -5.45 -8.52 -6.71
C ALA A 360 -5.97 -8.40 -5.26
N TRP A 361 -6.11 -7.20 -4.72
CA TRP A 361 -6.74 -7.04 -3.40
C TRP A 361 -8.20 -7.52 -3.39
N SER A 362 -8.91 -7.39 -4.52
CA SER A 362 -10.31 -7.84 -4.65
C SER A 362 -10.48 -9.36 -4.60
N THR A 363 -9.40 -10.12 -4.76
CA THR A 363 -9.37 -11.58 -4.58
C THR A 363 -8.80 -11.99 -3.21
N GLY A 364 -8.55 -11.03 -2.32
CA GLY A 364 -8.02 -11.28 -0.98
C GLY A 364 -6.51 -11.53 -0.94
N CYS A 365 -5.78 -11.33 -2.05
CA CYS A 365 -4.32 -11.52 -2.10
C CYS A 365 -3.64 -10.56 -1.12
N GLN A 366 -2.79 -11.12 -0.27
CA GLN A 366 -2.20 -10.43 0.87
C GLN A 366 -0.98 -9.61 0.46
N MET A 367 -0.10 -10.19 -0.36
CA MET A 367 1.18 -9.59 -0.72
C MET A 367 1.17 -9.11 -2.17
N VAL A 368 0.62 -7.93 -2.42
CA VAL A 368 0.61 -7.30 -3.75
C VAL A 368 1.87 -6.46 -3.88
N ALA A 369 2.95 -7.07 -4.36
CA ALA A 369 4.28 -6.47 -4.37
C ALA A 369 4.42 -5.46 -5.51
N LEU A 370 4.99 -4.29 -5.18
CA LEU A 370 5.22 -3.18 -6.10
C LEU A 370 6.70 -2.73 -6.05
N ASN A 371 7.18 -2.10 -7.12
CA ASN A 371 8.48 -1.42 -7.17
C ASN A 371 8.40 -0.11 -6.39
N PHE A 372 8.99 -0.05 -5.21
CA PHE A 372 8.90 1.11 -4.29
C PHE A 372 9.76 2.31 -4.71
N GLN A 373 10.78 2.07 -5.52
CA GLN A 373 11.63 3.08 -6.14
C GLN A 373 10.89 3.94 -7.18
N THR A 374 9.74 3.46 -7.69
CA THR A 374 8.94 4.14 -8.71
C THR A 374 7.77 4.91 -8.08
N SER A 375 8.08 5.88 -7.22
CA SER A 375 7.11 6.53 -6.32
C SER A 375 6.12 7.50 -6.97
N GLU A 376 6.44 7.97 -8.17
CA GLU A 376 5.62 8.93 -8.91
C GLU A 376 4.46 8.29 -9.68
N THR A 377 4.25 6.98 -9.52
CA THR A 377 3.21 6.24 -10.24
C THR A 377 1.90 6.12 -9.43
N PRO A 378 0.72 6.14 -10.09
CA PRO A 378 -0.55 5.97 -9.40
C PRO A 378 -0.63 4.71 -8.53
N PRO A 379 -0.16 3.52 -8.97
CA PRO A 379 -0.16 2.30 -8.16
C PRO A 379 0.52 2.41 -6.79
N LEU A 380 1.71 3.03 -6.72
CA LEU A 380 2.39 3.13 -5.42
C LEU A 380 1.68 4.13 -4.50
N ARG A 381 1.15 5.22 -5.05
CA ARG A 381 0.33 6.17 -4.27
C ARG A 381 -0.94 5.54 -3.69
N ILE A 382 -1.63 4.69 -4.45
CA ILE A 382 -2.80 3.97 -3.92
C ILE A 382 -2.41 2.91 -2.90
N ASN A 383 -1.23 2.28 -3.04
CA ASN A 383 -0.66 1.42 -2.00
C ASN A 383 -0.42 2.19 -0.69
N ASP A 384 0.25 3.35 -0.74
CA ASP A 384 0.40 4.17 0.46
C ASP A 384 -0.97 4.58 1.03
N GLY A 385 -1.93 4.95 0.16
CA GLY A 385 -3.29 5.28 0.56
C GLY A 385 -3.99 4.18 1.35
N ARG A 386 -3.89 2.93 0.87
CA ARG A 386 -4.40 1.74 1.54
C ARG A 386 -3.71 1.50 2.88
N PHE A 387 -2.38 1.56 2.89
CA PHE A 387 -1.58 1.21 4.08
C PHE A 387 -1.43 2.35 5.08
N ARG A 388 -1.99 3.54 4.83
CA ARG A 388 -2.23 4.56 5.87
C ARG A 388 -3.29 4.14 6.88
N GLU A 389 -4.17 3.22 6.51
CA GLU A 389 -5.08 2.57 7.47
C GLU A 389 -4.28 1.94 8.62
N ASN A 390 -4.91 1.84 9.79
CA ASN A 390 -4.34 1.15 10.95
C ASN A 390 -2.96 1.71 11.36
N GLY A 391 -2.81 3.03 11.34
CA GLY A 391 -1.62 3.72 11.82
C GLY A 391 -0.38 3.57 10.95
N GLY A 392 -0.52 3.25 9.65
CA GLY A 392 0.65 3.10 8.79
C GLY A 392 1.46 1.83 9.07
N CYS A 393 0.90 0.87 9.81
CA CYS A 393 1.69 -0.21 10.40
C CYS A 393 2.12 -1.30 9.40
N GLY A 394 1.58 -1.27 8.19
CA GLY A 394 1.87 -2.20 7.09
C GLY A 394 0.92 -3.39 6.97
N TYR A 395 -0.02 -3.52 7.92
CA TYR A 395 -1.03 -4.58 7.96
C TYR A 395 -2.44 -3.97 8.06
N VAL A 396 -3.31 -4.34 7.13
CA VAL A 396 -4.71 -3.89 7.09
C VAL A 396 -5.61 -5.12 7.08
N LEU A 397 -6.44 -5.27 8.12
CA LEU A 397 -7.40 -6.37 8.18
C LEU A 397 -8.34 -6.29 6.98
N LYS A 398 -8.52 -7.41 6.27
CA LYS A 398 -9.41 -7.47 5.11
C LYS A 398 -10.86 -7.23 5.55
N PRO A 399 -11.72 -6.73 4.65
CA PRO A 399 -13.15 -6.69 4.89
C PRO A 399 -13.72 -8.11 5.02
N SER A 400 -14.77 -8.27 5.82
CA SER A 400 -15.38 -9.57 6.12
C SER A 400 -15.83 -10.33 4.87
N THR A 401 -16.24 -9.62 3.82
CA THR A 401 -16.57 -10.16 2.48
C THR A 401 -15.44 -10.99 1.86
N LEU A 402 -14.18 -10.72 2.22
CA LEU A 402 -12.99 -11.46 1.75
C LEU A 402 -12.52 -12.53 2.74
N MET A 403 -13.16 -12.66 3.90
CA MET A 403 -12.74 -13.56 4.99
C MET A 403 -13.77 -14.65 5.31
N THR A 404 -15.08 -14.35 5.25
CA THR A 404 -16.13 -15.28 5.71
C THR A 404 -16.74 -16.10 4.57
N LYS A 405 -17.24 -17.31 4.91
CA LYS A 405 -17.92 -18.23 3.98
C LYS A 405 -19.39 -17.86 3.70
N ASP A 406 -20.06 -17.19 4.63
CA ASP A 406 -21.45 -16.73 4.43
C ASP A 406 -21.47 -15.81 3.22
N GLN A 407 -22.33 -16.15 2.25
CA GLN A 407 -22.40 -15.56 0.91
C GLN A 407 -21.98 -14.10 0.95
N ALA A 408 -20.71 -13.86 0.60
CA ALA A 408 -20.17 -12.52 0.50
C ALA A 408 -20.94 -11.86 -0.63
N SER A 409 -22.02 -11.16 -0.29
CA SER A 409 -22.68 -10.29 -1.25
C SER A 409 -21.64 -9.23 -1.58
N PHE A 410 -21.24 -9.20 -2.85
CA PHE A 410 -20.45 -8.11 -3.39
C PHE A 410 -21.05 -6.79 -2.87
N PRO A 411 -20.23 -5.83 -2.40
CA PRO A 411 -20.78 -4.61 -1.81
C PRO A 411 -21.79 -3.97 -2.74
N ALA A 412 -22.91 -3.50 -2.18
CA ALA A 412 -23.94 -2.86 -2.99
C ALA A 412 -23.33 -1.65 -3.72
N ALA A 413 -23.48 -1.62 -5.04
CA ALA A 413 -22.93 -0.54 -5.85
C ALA A 413 -23.40 0.82 -5.32
N ALA A 414 -22.47 1.76 -5.24
CA ALA A 414 -22.72 3.10 -4.75
C ALA A 414 -22.39 4.15 -5.83
N ARG A 415 -23.03 5.31 -5.74
CA ARG A 415 -22.68 6.48 -6.54
C ARG A 415 -21.94 7.48 -5.65
N LEU A 416 -20.68 7.72 -5.98
CA LEU A 416 -19.82 8.71 -5.34
C LEU A 416 -19.86 10.00 -6.15
N SER A 417 -20.15 11.12 -5.49
CA SER A 417 -20.03 12.46 -6.07
C SER A 417 -18.96 13.25 -5.32
N VAL A 418 -18.01 13.79 -6.07
CA VAL A 418 -16.88 14.58 -5.56
C VAL A 418 -16.89 15.94 -6.24
N LYS A 419 -16.88 17.01 -5.44
CA LYS A 419 -16.74 18.38 -5.91
C LYS A 419 -15.51 19.00 -5.27
N VAL A 420 -14.53 19.38 -6.08
CA VAL A 420 -13.35 20.10 -5.61
C VAL A 420 -13.72 21.57 -5.43
N LEU A 421 -13.65 22.07 -4.19
CA LEU A 421 -14.07 23.44 -3.86
C LEU A 421 -12.90 24.40 -4.03
N SER A 422 -11.81 24.17 -3.29
CA SER A 422 -10.63 25.05 -3.26
C SER A 422 -9.38 24.28 -2.84
N GLY A 423 -8.22 24.91 -3.04
CA GLY A 423 -6.94 24.49 -2.46
C GLY A 423 -6.43 25.54 -1.47
N SER A 424 -5.49 25.15 -0.62
CA SER A 424 -4.79 26.07 0.28
C SER A 424 -3.31 25.74 0.28
N CYS A 425 -2.48 26.79 0.16
CA CYS A 425 -1.03 26.75 0.28
C CYS A 425 -0.36 25.61 -0.50
N LEU A 426 -0.78 25.39 -1.76
CA LEU A 426 -0.24 24.34 -2.60
C LEU A 426 1.25 24.62 -2.90
N PRO A 427 2.14 23.63 -2.71
CA PRO A 427 3.55 23.82 -2.93
C PRO A 427 3.88 23.98 -4.41
N LYS A 428 5.07 24.49 -4.70
CA LYS A 428 5.61 24.50 -6.07
C LYS A 428 6.23 23.16 -6.41
N SER A 429 6.30 22.82 -7.69
CA SER A 429 7.08 21.67 -8.15
C SER A 429 8.57 21.85 -7.83
N LYS A 430 9.31 20.73 -7.79
CA LYS A 430 10.75 20.75 -7.49
C LYS A 430 11.50 21.52 -8.59
N GLY A 431 12.31 22.50 -8.18
CA GLY A 431 13.19 23.25 -9.08
C GLY A 431 12.65 24.61 -9.56
N GLN A 432 11.40 24.97 -9.23
CA GLN A 432 10.86 26.29 -9.57
C GLN A 432 11.53 27.43 -8.79
N ARG A 433 11.73 28.56 -9.47
CA ARG A 433 12.47 29.73 -8.97
C ARG A 433 11.59 30.66 -8.13
N ARG A 434 12.25 31.58 -7.42
CA ARG A 434 11.61 32.68 -6.72
C ARG A 434 10.89 33.58 -7.75
N GLY A 435 9.57 33.71 -7.63
CA GLY A 435 8.72 34.53 -8.53
C GLY A 435 7.75 33.75 -9.42
N GLU A 436 7.97 32.46 -9.65
CA GLU A 436 7.04 31.60 -10.42
C GLU A 436 5.80 31.27 -9.58
N CYS A 437 4.63 31.18 -10.21
CA CYS A 437 3.39 30.79 -9.53
C CYS A 437 2.74 29.68 -10.34
N ILE A 438 2.36 28.62 -9.64
CA ILE A 438 1.73 27.45 -10.25
C ILE A 438 0.35 27.80 -10.82
N ASP A 439 -0.04 27.07 -11.85
CA ASP A 439 -1.33 27.07 -12.53
C ASP A 439 -2.10 25.78 -12.16
N PRO A 440 -2.56 25.60 -10.91
CA PRO A 440 -2.94 24.29 -10.42
C PRO A 440 -4.25 23.78 -11.03
N TYR A 441 -4.29 22.48 -11.30
CA TYR A 441 -5.52 21.72 -11.47
C TYR A 441 -5.51 20.46 -10.61
N VAL A 442 -6.70 19.91 -10.35
CA VAL A 442 -6.86 18.68 -9.58
C VAL A 442 -7.41 17.59 -10.48
N ARG A 443 -6.66 16.48 -10.61
CA ARG A 443 -7.14 15.24 -11.19
C ARG A 443 -7.74 14.37 -10.09
N VAL A 444 -8.98 13.93 -10.31
CA VAL A 444 -9.76 13.09 -9.38
C VAL A 444 -10.02 11.76 -10.06
N GLU A 445 -9.44 10.69 -9.53
CA GLU A 445 -9.45 9.37 -10.15
C GLU A 445 -9.92 8.31 -9.15
N LEU A 446 -10.92 7.52 -9.56
CA LEU A 446 -11.37 6.36 -8.80
C LEU A 446 -10.72 5.10 -9.40
N PHE A 447 -9.97 4.38 -8.58
CA PHE A 447 -9.50 3.04 -8.87
C PHE A 447 -10.41 2.03 -8.19
N ASP A 448 -10.92 1.06 -8.92
CA ASP A 448 -11.92 0.09 -8.47
C ASP A 448 -11.67 -1.28 -9.14
N ALA A 449 -12.45 -2.30 -8.80
CA ALA A 449 -12.48 -3.57 -9.50
C ALA A 449 -13.92 -4.07 -9.64
N SER A 450 -14.25 -4.53 -10.84
CA SER A 450 -15.38 -5.43 -11.02
C SER A 450 -14.99 -6.84 -10.60
N GLU A 451 -15.94 -7.78 -10.77
CA GLU A 451 -15.66 -9.20 -10.55
C GLU A 451 -14.59 -9.77 -11.49
N THR A 452 -14.26 -9.16 -12.64
CA THR A 452 -13.34 -9.77 -13.62
C THR A 452 -12.13 -8.91 -13.98
N GLN A 453 -12.16 -7.61 -13.69
CA GLN A 453 -11.10 -6.67 -14.09
C GLN A 453 -11.02 -5.47 -13.14
N ASP A 454 -9.85 -4.85 -13.05
CA ASP A 454 -9.71 -3.50 -12.51
C ASP A 454 -10.37 -2.46 -13.41
N ILE A 455 -10.86 -1.40 -12.79
CA ILE A 455 -11.52 -0.25 -13.42
C ILE A 455 -10.83 1.01 -12.91
N SER A 456 -10.60 1.97 -13.81
CA SER A 456 -10.15 3.32 -13.45
C SER A 456 -10.98 4.35 -14.19
N GLN A 457 -11.50 5.34 -13.47
CA GLN A 457 -12.23 6.47 -14.04
C GLN A 457 -11.62 7.77 -13.51
N ALA A 458 -11.21 8.67 -14.40
CA ALA A 458 -10.58 9.94 -14.04
C ALA A 458 -11.36 11.14 -14.57
N TYR A 459 -11.39 12.20 -13.79
CA TYR A 459 -11.81 13.54 -14.17
C TYR A 459 -10.72 14.54 -13.78
N GLN A 460 -10.79 15.75 -14.31
CA GLN A 460 -9.92 16.85 -13.90
C GLN A 460 -10.69 18.15 -13.89
N THR A 461 -10.31 19.04 -12.97
CA THR A 461 -10.80 20.42 -12.97
C THR A 461 -10.10 21.24 -14.06
N GLN A 462 -10.62 22.44 -14.34
CA GLN A 462 -9.86 23.46 -15.05
C GLN A 462 -8.63 23.90 -14.24
N ALA A 463 -7.58 24.35 -14.93
CA ALA A 463 -6.42 24.98 -14.28
C ALA A 463 -6.75 26.41 -13.82
N ILE A 464 -6.26 26.79 -12.64
CA ILE A 464 -6.42 28.16 -12.12
C ILE A 464 -5.13 28.94 -12.36
N PRO A 465 -5.14 30.00 -13.18
CA PRO A 465 -3.90 30.71 -13.50
C PRO A 465 -3.28 31.40 -12.29
N ARG A 466 -1.99 31.14 -12.06
CA ARG A 466 -1.06 31.83 -11.15
C ARG A 466 -1.61 31.96 -9.74
N ASN A 467 -2.13 30.87 -9.20
CA ASN A 467 -2.69 30.85 -7.85
C ASN A 467 -2.54 29.49 -7.17
N GLY A 468 -1.37 29.25 -6.57
CA GLY A 468 -1.17 28.13 -5.64
C GLY A 468 -1.61 28.41 -4.19
N PHE A 469 -1.82 29.67 -3.82
CA PHE A 469 -2.09 30.03 -2.43
C PHE A 469 -3.53 29.73 -1.99
N PHE A 470 -4.51 30.10 -2.83
CA PHE A 470 -5.93 29.81 -2.58
C PHE A 470 -6.72 29.68 -3.91
N PRO A 471 -6.45 28.65 -4.73
CA PRO A 471 -7.24 28.39 -5.93
C PRO A 471 -8.66 27.96 -5.57
N ILE A 472 -9.65 28.36 -6.38
CA ILE A 472 -11.06 28.01 -6.22
C ILE A 472 -11.55 27.38 -7.52
N TRP A 473 -12.02 26.13 -7.46
CA TRP A 473 -12.56 25.42 -8.62
C TRP A 473 -14.09 25.41 -8.62
N ASN A 474 -14.74 25.02 -7.51
CA ASN A 474 -16.17 25.05 -7.14
C ASN A 474 -17.26 25.09 -8.25
N GLN A 475 -17.01 24.56 -9.45
CA GLN A 475 -17.92 24.63 -10.59
C GLN A 475 -18.48 23.24 -10.93
N GLU A 476 -17.60 22.24 -10.98
CA GLU A 476 -17.93 20.90 -11.46
C GLU A 476 -18.19 19.92 -10.31
N THR A 477 -19.07 18.95 -10.52
CA THR A 477 -19.23 17.80 -9.63
C THR A 477 -18.97 16.54 -10.43
N PHE A 478 -17.95 15.80 -10.05
CA PHE A 478 -17.59 14.54 -10.69
C PHE A 478 -18.38 13.41 -10.06
N SER A 479 -18.89 12.49 -10.88
CA SER A 479 -19.66 11.36 -10.39
C SER A 479 -19.07 10.04 -10.86
N PHE A 480 -18.88 9.14 -9.91
CA PHE A 480 -18.31 7.83 -10.12
C PHE A 480 -19.31 6.75 -9.71
N LYS A 481 -19.27 5.62 -10.41
CA LYS A 481 -19.89 4.38 -9.94
C LYS A 481 -18.82 3.61 -9.16
N VAL A 482 -19.10 3.30 -7.90
CA VAL A 482 -18.28 2.42 -7.07
C VAL A 482 -18.91 1.04 -7.16
N GLU A 483 -18.22 0.11 -7.82
CA GLU A 483 -18.61 -1.29 -7.92
C GLU A 483 -18.20 -2.04 -6.66
N ASN A 484 -16.95 -1.92 -6.21
CA ASN A 484 -16.44 -2.65 -5.05
C ASN A 484 -15.84 -1.72 -3.98
N SER A 485 -16.69 -1.26 -3.05
CA SER A 485 -16.27 -0.34 -1.98
C SER A 485 -15.21 -0.89 -1.04
N ASP A 486 -15.04 -2.21 -0.98
CA ASP A 486 -14.04 -2.87 -0.12
C ASP A 486 -12.62 -2.56 -0.57
N VAL A 487 -12.40 -2.50 -1.89
CA VAL A 487 -11.07 -2.29 -2.48
C VAL A 487 -10.89 -0.95 -3.16
N ALA A 488 -11.97 -0.26 -3.53
CA ALA A 488 -11.91 0.99 -4.25
C ALA A 488 -11.14 2.09 -3.49
N ILE A 489 -10.38 2.91 -4.24
CA ILE A 489 -9.57 4.00 -3.72
C ILE A 489 -9.78 5.25 -4.59
N LEU A 490 -10.14 6.36 -3.93
CA LEU A 490 -10.19 7.67 -4.55
C LEU A 490 -8.82 8.33 -4.45
N GLN A 491 -8.22 8.67 -5.59
CA GLN A 491 -6.98 9.43 -5.67
C GLN A 491 -7.25 10.86 -6.15
N LEU A 492 -6.77 11.83 -5.38
CA LEU A 492 -6.69 13.23 -5.78
C LEU A 492 -5.23 13.57 -6.04
N THR A 493 -4.91 14.13 -7.20
CA THR A 493 -3.56 14.63 -7.51
C THR A 493 -3.64 16.07 -7.96
N VAL A 494 -2.70 16.88 -7.47
CA VAL A 494 -2.54 18.29 -7.82
C VAL A 494 -1.37 18.40 -8.78
N TRP A 495 -1.58 19.14 -9.86
CA TRP A 495 -0.61 19.30 -10.95
C TRP A 495 -0.46 20.78 -11.29
N ASP A 496 0.74 21.17 -11.70
CA ASP A 496 1.01 22.47 -12.32
C ASP A 496 0.79 22.37 -13.83
N LYS A 497 -0.01 23.28 -14.41
CA LYS A 497 -0.26 23.28 -15.85
C LYS A 497 0.87 24.03 -16.56
N ASP A 498 1.69 23.30 -17.31
CA ASP A 498 2.78 23.90 -18.09
C ASP A 498 2.42 24.09 -19.57
N LEU A 499 2.77 25.25 -20.13
CA LEU A 499 2.63 25.52 -21.56
C LEU A 499 3.79 24.89 -22.34
N GLY A 500 3.49 23.90 -23.16
CA GLY A 500 4.47 23.30 -24.09
C GLY A 500 5.44 22.30 -23.48
N LYS A 501 5.19 21.84 -22.24
CA LYS A 501 5.91 20.76 -21.55
C LYS A 501 4.90 19.79 -20.90
N SER A 502 5.39 18.70 -20.31
CA SER A 502 4.61 17.86 -19.41
C SER A 502 4.26 18.64 -18.15
N ASP A 503 3.02 18.49 -17.68
CA ASP A 503 2.55 19.08 -16.43
C ASP A 503 3.32 18.50 -15.23
N ASP A 504 3.72 19.35 -14.28
CA ASP A 504 4.47 18.93 -13.10
C ASP A 504 3.55 18.39 -11.99
N PHE A 505 3.92 17.25 -11.41
CA PHE A 505 3.26 16.75 -10.21
C PHE A 505 3.59 17.62 -8.99
N ILE A 506 2.57 17.98 -8.21
CA ILE A 506 2.73 18.79 -6.99
C ILE A 506 2.51 17.92 -5.75
N ALA A 507 1.34 17.29 -5.65
CA ALA A 507 0.94 16.56 -4.46
C ALA A 507 -0.17 15.56 -4.73
N SER A 508 -0.40 14.64 -3.79
CA SER A 508 -1.46 13.64 -3.89
C SER A 508 -2.14 13.30 -2.57
N ALA A 509 -3.29 12.66 -2.66
CA ALA A 509 -3.96 11.97 -1.56
C ALA A 509 -4.72 10.78 -2.12
N SER A 510 -4.49 9.58 -1.57
CA SER A 510 -5.20 8.36 -1.95
C SER A 510 -5.99 7.80 -0.77
N ILE A 511 -7.32 7.81 -0.85
CA ILE A 511 -8.21 7.50 0.27
C ILE A 511 -9.07 6.29 -0.11
N PRO A 512 -8.95 5.15 0.59
CA PRO A 512 -9.88 4.04 0.43
C PRO A 512 -11.32 4.49 0.62
N ILE A 513 -12.26 3.98 -0.19
CA ILE A 513 -13.68 4.34 -0.06
C ILE A 513 -14.23 3.94 1.32
N SER A 514 -13.72 2.84 1.90
CA SER A 514 -14.00 2.41 3.28
C SER A 514 -13.55 3.42 4.37
N CYS A 515 -12.65 4.34 4.03
CA CYS A 515 -12.10 5.36 4.91
C CYS A 515 -12.59 6.78 4.57
N LEU A 516 -13.41 6.94 3.52
CA LEU A 516 -13.80 8.24 3.02
C LEU A 516 -15.01 8.80 3.77
N ARG A 517 -14.85 9.94 4.44
CA ARG A 517 -15.94 10.65 5.12
C ARG A 517 -16.75 11.51 4.15
N GLN A 518 -18.08 11.48 4.29
CA GLN A 518 -18.99 12.35 3.52
C GLN A 518 -19.00 13.79 4.04
N GLY A 519 -19.51 14.73 3.23
CA GLY A 519 -19.66 16.13 3.56
C GLY A 519 -18.56 17.03 3.02
N ILE A 520 -18.35 18.19 3.64
CA ILE A 520 -17.33 19.18 3.23
C ILE A 520 -16.06 18.90 4.02
N ARG A 521 -15.02 18.35 3.38
CA ARG A 521 -13.84 17.80 4.04
C ARG A 521 -12.55 18.45 3.57
N SER A 522 -11.62 18.59 4.50
CA SER A 522 -10.22 18.87 4.18
C SER A 522 -9.57 17.60 3.66
N VAL A 523 -8.69 17.69 2.68
CA VAL A 523 -7.86 16.59 2.19
C VAL A 523 -6.43 17.01 2.40
N ARG A 524 -5.74 16.36 3.34
CA ARG A 524 -4.30 16.52 3.51
C ARG A 524 -3.57 15.96 2.30
N LEU A 525 -2.60 16.74 1.81
CA LEU A 525 -1.82 16.43 0.63
C LEU A 525 -0.43 15.92 1.01
N TYR A 526 0.11 15.03 0.20
CA TYR A 526 1.40 14.38 0.37
C TYR A 526 2.27 14.64 -0.85
N ASP A 527 3.58 14.72 -0.64
CA ASP A 527 4.55 14.84 -1.73
C ASP A 527 4.70 13.53 -2.51
N ALA A 528 5.65 13.49 -3.45
CA ALA A 528 5.94 12.32 -4.28
C ALA A 528 6.54 11.13 -3.49
N ASN A 529 7.00 11.35 -2.26
CA ASN A 529 7.60 10.32 -1.40
C ASN A 529 6.60 9.74 -0.38
N ASN A 530 5.47 10.43 -0.16
CA ASN A 530 4.21 10.00 0.47
C ASN A 530 4.27 9.46 1.91
N THR A 531 5.44 9.17 2.48
CA THR A 531 5.59 8.52 3.79
C THR A 531 6.80 8.98 4.60
N GLN A 532 7.87 9.48 3.96
CA GLN A 532 9.04 9.99 4.68
C GLN A 532 8.83 11.37 5.30
N SER A 533 8.03 12.21 4.66
CA SER A 533 7.74 13.60 5.07
C SER A 533 6.37 13.76 5.71
N GLY A 534 5.52 12.72 5.66
CA GLY A 534 4.11 12.82 6.02
C GLY A 534 3.33 13.75 5.09
N ALA A 535 2.14 14.15 5.52
CA ALA A 535 1.38 15.17 4.82
C ALA A 535 2.05 16.55 4.98
N PHE A 536 1.89 17.42 3.99
CA PHE A 536 2.22 18.83 4.15
C PHE A 536 1.41 19.45 5.30
N ASP A 537 2.07 20.24 6.15
CA ASP A 537 1.42 20.89 7.31
C ASP A 537 0.35 21.91 6.90
N PHE A 538 0.55 22.58 5.76
CA PHE A 538 -0.28 23.70 5.31
C PHE A 538 -1.02 23.44 3.99
N ALA A 539 -0.60 22.44 3.20
CA ALA A 539 -1.19 22.20 1.88
C ALA A 539 -2.39 21.25 1.97
N SER A 540 -3.54 21.69 1.49
CA SER A 540 -4.76 20.90 1.52
C SER A 540 -5.74 21.26 0.40
N LEU A 541 -6.65 20.33 0.10
CA LEU A 541 -7.85 20.62 -0.69
C LEU A 541 -9.07 20.69 0.23
N LEU A 542 -10.06 21.51 -0.12
CA LEU A 542 -11.40 21.43 0.45
C LEU A 542 -12.32 20.82 -0.61
N ILE A 543 -13.00 19.72 -0.27
CA ILE A 543 -13.88 19.00 -1.21
C ILE A 543 -15.25 18.73 -0.59
N GLU A 544 -16.28 18.62 -1.41
CA GLU A 544 -17.59 18.10 -1.00
C GLU A 544 -17.74 16.66 -1.52
N ILE A 545 -18.05 15.73 -0.62
CA ILE A 545 -18.25 14.31 -0.90
C ILE A 545 -19.69 13.92 -0.57
N LYS A 546 -20.36 13.22 -1.51
CA LYS A 546 -21.67 12.61 -1.29
C LYS A 546 -21.64 11.17 -1.78
N MET A 547 -22.12 10.23 -0.97
CA MET A 547 -22.24 8.83 -1.34
C MET A 547 -23.70 8.38 -1.25
N LYS A 548 -24.22 7.78 -2.32
CA LYS A 548 -25.56 7.20 -2.36
C LYS A 548 -25.45 5.71 -2.62
N THR A 549 -25.80 4.88 -1.65
CA THR A 549 -25.90 3.43 -1.80
C THR A 549 -27.18 3.07 -2.53
N GLY A 550 -27.10 2.25 -3.58
CA GLY A 550 -28.30 1.74 -4.24
C GLY A 550 -29.04 0.77 -3.32
N HIS A 551 -30.14 1.21 -2.69
CA HIS A 551 -31.14 0.26 -2.20
C HIS A 551 -31.96 -0.17 -3.42
N GLY A 552 -32.14 -1.48 -3.61
CA GLY A 552 -32.77 -2.08 -4.79
C GLY A 552 -33.98 -1.29 -5.30
N GLY A 553 -33.81 -0.63 -6.44
CA GLY A 553 -34.83 0.23 -7.04
C GLY A 553 -34.23 1.34 -7.89
N ASN A 554 -33.99 1.04 -9.18
CA ASN A 554 -33.83 1.99 -10.28
C ASN A 554 -33.00 3.27 -10.00
N LEU A 555 -31.71 3.20 -10.31
CA LEU A 555 -30.93 4.40 -10.66
C LEU A 555 -31.54 4.99 -11.94
N LYS A 556 -32.50 5.91 -11.81
CA LYS A 556 -32.82 6.83 -12.90
C LYS A 556 -31.66 7.82 -13.02
N GLU A 557 -31.03 7.79 -14.18
CA GLU A 557 -30.12 8.84 -14.63
C GLU A 557 -30.84 10.20 -14.54
N VAL A 558 -30.27 11.11 -13.77
CA VAL A 558 -30.60 12.55 -13.79
C VAL A 558 -29.30 13.32 -13.84
#